data_AF-A0A1N7G7Z3-F1
#
_entry.id   AF-A0A1N7G7Z3-F1
#
_cell.length_a   1.000
_cell.length_b   1.000
_cell.length_c   1.000
_cell.angle_alpha   90.00
_cell.angle_beta   90.00
_cell.angle_gamma   90.00
#
_symmetry.space_group_name_H-M   'P 1'
#
loop_
_entity.id
_entity.type
_entity.pdbx_description
1 polymer ?
#
loop_
_entity_poly.entity_id
_entity_poly.type
_entity_poly.pdbx_seq_one_letter_code
_entity_poly.pdbx_strand_id
1 'polypeptide(L)'
;MSITRPTATTISATSTAPPRSGTTTMPTRAVGVALVGTTIGWGTAMQAIGGREGFGWYSLLGGVAALAFQATLIVLLLLECRTHAMGSGRVARTAHRVQFAVMAGAMVSTVLDAFWALHGTVIWMVFDSCWPLSMVGMAAIGIRIVIAGRWSRPLRWQTLFAQSWVLWAIPLSAVPMIGMVGGLLQILLGYGVLGLMLFRVGRLPITPA
;
A
#
# COMPACT_ATOMS: atom_id res chain seq x y z
N MET A 1 -51.85 -13.51 69.29
CA MET A 1 -51.93 -13.68 67.83
C MET A 1 -50.69 -13.03 67.23
N SER A 2 -49.67 -13.80 66.89
CA SER A 2 -48.37 -13.28 66.39
C SER A 2 -48.30 -13.48 64.89
N ILE A 3 -48.12 -12.41 64.12
CA ILE A 3 -48.07 -12.43 62.65
C ILE A 3 -46.61 -12.45 62.21
N THR A 4 -46.17 -13.59 61.67
CA THR A 4 -44.83 -13.77 61.09
C THR A 4 -44.80 -13.15 59.68
N ARG A 5 -43.93 -12.15 59.47
CA ARG A 5 -43.69 -11.56 58.14
C ARG A 5 -42.82 -12.49 57.29
N PRO A 6 -43.17 -12.74 56.00
CA PRO A 6 -42.31 -13.49 55.10
C PRO A 6 -41.10 -12.66 54.64
N THR A 7 -39.92 -13.27 54.70
CA THR A 7 -38.65 -12.74 54.19
C THR A 7 -38.68 -12.73 52.66
N ALA A 8 -38.55 -11.54 52.06
CA ALA A 8 -38.43 -11.39 50.61
C ALA A 8 -37.07 -11.93 50.13
N THR A 9 -37.10 -12.97 49.30
CA THR A 9 -35.93 -13.48 48.59
C THR A 9 -35.58 -12.53 47.45
N THR A 10 -34.49 -11.78 47.59
CA THR A 10 -33.91 -10.98 46.52
C THR A 10 -33.31 -11.92 45.47
N ILE A 11 -33.98 -12.08 44.33
CA ILE A 11 -33.44 -12.78 43.16
C ILE A 11 -32.42 -11.84 42.52
N SER A 12 -31.13 -12.16 42.66
CA SER A 12 -30.06 -11.49 41.94
C SER A 12 -30.23 -11.72 40.44
N ALA A 13 -30.63 -10.67 39.71
CA ALA A 13 -30.62 -10.68 38.26
C ALA A 13 -29.19 -10.89 37.77
N THR A 14 -28.92 -12.06 37.19
CA THR A 14 -27.68 -12.36 36.47
C THR A 14 -27.56 -11.39 35.29
N SER A 15 -26.76 -10.33 35.48
CA SER A 15 -26.40 -9.40 34.42
C SER A 15 -25.68 -10.16 33.31
N THR A 16 -26.42 -10.51 32.26
CA THR A 16 -25.87 -11.10 31.04
C THR A 16 -25.17 -9.97 30.31
N ALA A 17 -23.85 -9.88 30.47
CA ALA A 17 -23.04 -8.94 29.71
C ALA A 17 -23.28 -9.18 28.20
N PRO A 18 -23.56 -8.15 27.40
CA PRO A 18 -23.79 -8.32 25.97
C PRO A 18 -22.54 -8.94 25.33
N PRO A 19 -22.70 -9.85 24.35
CA PRO A 19 -21.57 -10.43 23.65
C PRO A 19 -20.73 -9.30 23.07
N ARG A 20 -19.44 -9.25 23.45
CA ARG A 20 -18.48 -8.36 22.81
C ARG A 20 -18.36 -8.81 21.36
N SER A 21 -19.06 -8.12 20.46
CA SER A 21 -18.84 -8.21 19.02
C SER A 21 -17.40 -7.76 18.75
N GLY A 22 -16.47 -8.72 18.75
CA GLY A 22 -15.05 -8.42 18.59
C GLY A 22 -14.82 -7.85 17.20
N THR A 23 -14.57 -6.55 17.10
CA THR A 23 -14.15 -5.92 15.83
C THR A 23 -12.86 -6.58 15.39
N THR A 24 -12.91 -7.38 14.33
CA THR A 24 -11.71 -8.01 13.77
C THR A 24 -10.79 -6.91 13.24
N THR A 25 -9.50 -6.98 13.58
CA THR A 25 -8.51 -5.98 13.17
C THR A 25 -7.33 -6.65 12.48
N MET A 26 -6.73 -5.95 11.51
CA MET A 26 -5.50 -6.38 10.85
C MET A 26 -4.29 -5.65 11.40
N PRO A 27 -3.20 -6.35 11.76
CA PRO A 27 -1.95 -5.72 12.18
C PRO A 27 -1.27 -5.01 11.00
N THR A 28 -0.79 -3.78 11.22
CA THR A 28 -0.19 -2.93 10.17
C THR A 28 1.27 -2.57 10.42
N ARG A 29 1.83 -2.90 11.59
CA ARG A 29 3.20 -2.50 11.96
C ARG A 29 4.26 -3.04 11.01
N ALA A 30 4.19 -4.32 10.68
CA ALA A 30 5.16 -4.96 9.78
C ALA A 30 5.08 -4.35 8.38
N VAL A 31 3.88 -4.10 7.87
CA VAL A 31 3.66 -3.41 6.58
C VAL A 31 4.27 -2.01 6.63
N GLY A 32 4.06 -1.28 7.72
CA GLY A 32 4.63 0.06 7.91
C GLY A 32 6.16 0.07 7.91
N VAL A 33 6.81 -0.84 8.65
CA VAL A 33 8.28 -0.96 8.70
C VAL A 33 8.84 -1.35 7.34
N ALA A 34 8.26 -2.36 6.70
CA ALA A 34 8.67 -2.79 5.36
C ALA A 34 8.56 -1.62 4.38
N LEU A 35 7.45 -0.88 4.41
CA LEU A 35 7.20 0.22 3.49
C LEU A 35 8.22 1.34 3.67
N VAL A 36 8.53 1.75 4.91
CA VAL A 36 9.59 2.74 5.17
C VAL A 36 10.94 2.24 4.66
N GLY A 37 11.33 1.02 5.03
CA GLY A 37 12.63 0.46 4.69
C GLY A 37 12.86 0.34 3.18
N THR A 38 11.90 -0.24 2.46
CA THR A 38 12.03 -0.43 1.01
C THR A 38 11.86 0.87 0.22
N THR A 39 11.07 1.83 0.73
CA THR A 39 10.97 3.18 0.14
C THR A 39 12.31 3.90 0.19
N ILE A 40 12.98 3.89 1.34
CA ILE A 40 14.31 4.49 1.50
C ILE A 40 15.31 3.75 0.62
N GLY A 41 15.36 2.42 0.71
CA GLY A 41 16.31 1.61 -0.04
C GLY A 41 16.21 1.83 -1.55
N TRP A 42 15.00 1.78 -2.11
CA TRP A 42 14.81 2.01 -3.54
C TRP A 42 15.02 3.47 -3.94
N GLY A 43 14.53 4.44 -3.15
CA GLY A 43 14.77 5.86 -3.42
C GLY A 43 16.25 6.21 -3.44
N THR A 44 17.04 5.68 -2.49
CA THR A 44 18.50 5.85 -2.48
C THR A 44 19.16 5.17 -3.68
N ALA A 45 18.73 3.97 -4.06
CA ALA A 45 19.23 3.29 -5.25
C ALA A 45 18.96 4.12 -6.52
N MET A 46 17.74 4.62 -6.73
CA MET A 46 17.42 5.48 -7.87
C MET A 46 18.38 6.67 -7.99
N GLN A 47 18.68 7.36 -6.88
CA GLN A 47 19.57 8.53 -6.91
C GLN A 47 21.04 8.16 -7.15
N ALA A 48 21.51 7.06 -6.57
CA ALA A 48 22.92 6.70 -6.64
C ALA A 48 23.29 6.09 -8.00
N ILE A 49 22.36 5.34 -8.61
CA ILE A 49 22.67 4.44 -9.73
C ILE A 49 21.66 4.48 -10.88
N GLY A 50 20.53 5.21 -10.76
CA GLY A 50 19.44 5.18 -11.74
C GLY A 50 19.76 5.76 -13.13
N GLY A 51 20.84 6.53 -13.27
CA GLY A 51 21.31 7.05 -14.57
C GLY A 51 22.34 6.16 -15.27
N ARG A 52 22.59 4.95 -14.77
CA ARG A 52 23.59 4.04 -15.33
C ARG A 52 22.92 2.96 -16.18
N GLU A 53 23.38 2.82 -17.42
CA GLU A 53 22.89 1.82 -18.37
C GLU A 53 23.82 0.60 -18.44
N GLY A 54 23.29 -0.53 -18.92
CA GLY A 54 24.02 -1.77 -19.13
C GLY A 54 23.93 -2.76 -17.96
N PHE A 55 24.35 -4.00 -18.23
CA PHE A 55 24.41 -5.06 -17.23
C PHE A 55 25.59 -4.89 -16.27
N GLY A 56 25.34 -5.01 -14.98
CA GLY A 56 26.39 -5.08 -13.96
C GLY A 56 25.85 -5.10 -12.55
N TRP A 57 26.75 -4.98 -11.57
CA TRP A 57 26.34 -4.99 -10.16
C TRP A 57 25.42 -3.81 -9.81
N TYR A 58 25.56 -2.67 -10.49
CA TYR A 58 24.68 -1.52 -10.35
C TYR A 58 23.24 -1.85 -10.77
N SER A 59 23.03 -2.42 -11.96
CA SER A 59 21.69 -2.81 -12.43
C SER A 59 21.05 -3.87 -11.53
N LEU A 60 21.83 -4.85 -11.06
CA LEU A 60 21.36 -5.87 -10.12
C LEU A 60 20.93 -5.27 -8.78
N LEU A 61 21.73 -4.37 -8.20
CA LEU A 61 21.40 -3.73 -6.93
C LEU A 61 20.15 -2.84 -7.06
N GLY A 62 20.05 -2.07 -8.15
CA GLY A 62 18.87 -1.25 -8.45
C GLY A 62 17.62 -2.10 -8.62
N GLY A 63 17.73 -3.20 -9.37
CA GLY A 63 16.65 -4.17 -9.56
C GLY A 63 16.19 -4.83 -8.27
N VAL A 64 17.12 -5.26 -7.40
CA VAL A 64 16.77 -5.83 -6.08
C VAL A 64 16.05 -4.81 -5.19
N ALA A 65 16.54 -3.57 -5.15
CA ALA A 65 15.90 -2.52 -4.37
C ALA A 65 14.48 -2.20 -4.90
N ALA A 66 14.32 -2.13 -6.22
CA ALA A 66 13.03 -1.92 -6.88
C ALA A 66 12.06 -3.09 -6.62
N LEU A 67 12.51 -4.34 -6.75
CA LEU A 67 11.70 -5.53 -6.47
C LEU A 67 11.27 -5.59 -5.01
N ALA A 68 12.15 -5.24 -4.06
CA ALA A 68 11.80 -5.16 -2.65
C ALA A 68 10.69 -4.11 -2.41
N PHE A 69 10.80 -2.94 -3.04
CA PHE A 69 9.76 -1.92 -2.97
C PHE A 69 8.43 -2.38 -3.59
N GLN A 70 8.47 -2.95 -4.81
CA GLN A 70 7.27 -3.51 -5.48
C GLN A 70 6.60 -4.61 -4.66
N ALA A 71 7.38 -5.52 -4.06
CA ALA A 71 6.84 -6.56 -3.18
C ALA A 71 6.12 -5.96 -1.96
N THR A 72 6.68 -4.89 -1.37
CA THR A 72 6.00 -4.19 -0.29
C THR A 72 4.72 -3.47 -0.75
N LEU A 73 4.68 -2.94 -1.97
CA LEU A 73 3.45 -2.40 -2.56
C LEU A 73 2.37 -3.47 -2.75
N ILE A 74 2.75 -4.69 -3.12
CA ILE A 74 1.83 -5.85 -3.16
C ILE A 74 1.27 -6.13 -1.77
N VAL A 75 2.10 -6.11 -0.73
CA VAL A 75 1.64 -6.28 0.66
C VAL A 75 0.70 -5.16 1.09
N LEU A 76 0.97 -3.91 0.69
CA LEU A 76 0.07 -2.77 0.91
C LEU A 76 -1.28 -2.98 0.21
N LEU A 77 -1.29 -3.39 -1.07
CA LEU A 77 -2.52 -3.72 -1.81
C LEU A 77 -3.30 -4.87 -1.16
N LEU A 78 -2.61 -5.87 -0.62
CA LEU A 78 -3.24 -6.96 0.13
C LEU A 78 -3.87 -6.45 1.44
N LEU A 79 -3.22 -5.50 2.12
CA LEU A 79 -3.79 -4.84 3.29
C LEU A 79 -5.05 -4.04 2.91
N GLU A 80 -5.02 -3.31 1.80
CA GLU A 80 -6.18 -2.58 1.27
C GLU A 80 -7.34 -3.50 0.89
N CYS A 81 -7.05 -4.65 0.25
CA CYS A 81 -8.02 -5.70 -0.02
C CYS A 81 -8.68 -6.21 1.25
N ARG A 82 -7.86 -6.60 2.23
CA ARG A 82 -8.30 -7.26 3.47
C ARG A 82 -9.04 -6.32 4.42
N THR A 83 -8.73 -5.03 4.37
CA THR A 83 -9.45 -3.99 5.14
C THR A 83 -10.63 -3.40 4.36
N HIS A 84 -10.87 -3.88 3.13
CA HIS A 84 -11.88 -3.34 2.22
C HIS A 84 -11.76 -1.81 2.04
N ALA A 85 -10.52 -1.31 1.88
CA ALA A 85 -10.23 0.12 1.81
C ALA A 85 -11.03 0.84 0.70
N MET A 86 -11.21 0.18 -0.45
CA MET A 86 -12.03 0.65 -1.58
C MET A 86 -13.53 0.27 -1.48
N GLY A 87 -13.93 -0.48 -0.46
CA GLY A 87 -15.24 -1.14 -0.33
C GLY A 87 -15.25 -2.60 -0.80
N SER A 88 -16.44 -3.24 -0.73
CA SER A 88 -16.62 -4.68 -0.97
C SER A 88 -17.19 -5.04 -2.35
N GLY A 89 -17.51 -4.05 -3.20
CA GLY A 89 -18.17 -4.27 -4.49
C GLY A 89 -17.33 -4.97 -5.57
N ARG A 90 -17.97 -5.38 -6.66
CA ARG A 90 -17.30 -6.03 -7.82
C ARG A 90 -16.18 -5.17 -8.39
N VAL A 91 -16.39 -3.86 -8.50
CA VAL A 91 -15.40 -2.90 -9.01
C VAL A 91 -14.12 -2.92 -8.16
N ALA A 92 -14.23 -2.90 -6.83
CA ALA A 92 -13.07 -2.96 -5.94
C ALA A 92 -12.29 -4.27 -6.11
N ARG A 93 -12.99 -5.40 -6.27
CA ARG A 93 -12.34 -6.71 -6.51
C ARG A 93 -11.63 -6.77 -7.86
N THR A 94 -12.28 -6.30 -8.92
CA THR A 94 -11.69 -6.28 -10.26
C THR A 94 -10.48 -5.34 -10.31
N ALA A 95 -10.60 -4.15 -9.73
CA ALA A 95 -9.50 -3.18 -9.67
C ALA A 95 -8.24 -3.78 -9.00
N HIS A 96 -8.38 -4.41 -7.83
CA HIS A 96 -7.23 -5.06 -7.20
C HIS A 96 -6.66 -6.22 -8.03
N ARG A 97 -7.51 -7.06 -8.67
CA ARG A 97 -7.04 -8.16 -9.52
C ARG A 97 -6.23 -7.66 -10.71
N VAL A 98 -6.76 -6.66 -11.42
CA VAL A 98 -6.06 -6.02 -12.54
C VAL A 98 -4.76 -5.40 -12.04
N GLN A 99 -4.80 -4.70 -10.91
CA GLN A 99 -3.60 -4.09 -10.34
C GLN A 99 -2.53 -5.11 -9.96
N PHE A 100 -2.89 -6.25 -9.36
CA PHE A 100 -1.93 -7.32 -9.07
C PHE A 100 -1.32 -7.90 -10.36
N ALA A 101 -2.12 -8.07 -11.41
CA ALA A 101 -1.63 -8.57 -12.69
C ALA A 101 -0.65 -7.58 -13.35
N VAL A 102 -0.99 -6.29 -13.37
CA VAL A 102 -0.12 -5.24 -13.91
C VAL A 102 1.15 -5.09 -13.07
N MET A 103 1.05 -5.15 -11.73
CA MET A 103 2.21 -5.12 -10.84
C MET A 103 3.12 -6.34 -11.06
N ALA A 104 2.56 -7.53 -11.29
CA ALA A 104 3.36 -8.71 -11.64
C ALA A 104 4.12 -8.50 -12.95
N GLY A 105 3.47 -7.92 -13.97
CA GLY A 105 4.14 -7.52 -15.21
C GLY A 105 5.27 -6.50 -14.97
N ALA A 106 5.03 -5.51 -14.12
CA ALA A 106 6.05 -4.52 -13.75
C ALA A 106 7.24 -5.16 -13.00
N MET A 107 7.01 -6.16 -12.15
CA MET A 107 8.09 -6.90 -11.50
C MET A 107 8.90 -7.75 -12.49
N VAL A 108 8.23 -8.35 -13.49
CA VAL A 108 8.92 -9.03 -14.60
C VAL A 108 9.79 -8.03 -15.35
N SER A 109 9.29 -6.82 -15.64
CA SER A 109 10.11 -5.76 -16.24
C SER A 109 11.34 -5.47 -15.40
N THR A 110 11.18 -5.24 -14.09
CA THR A 110 12.32 -4.99 -13.19
C THR A 110 13.37 -6.09 -13.23
N VAL A 111 12.95 -7.37 -13.36
CA VAL A 111 13.89 -8.49 -13.51
C VAL A 111 14.60 -8.40 -14.86
N LEU A 112 13.88 -8.17 -15.96
CA LEU A 112 14.49 -7.98 -17.27
C LEU A 112 15.49 -6.81 -17.25
N ASP A 113 15.14 -5.72 -16.59
CA ASP A 113 15.98 -4.54 -16.41
C ASP A 113 17.25 -4.84 -15.61
N ALA A 114 17.11 -5.52 -14.47
CA ALA A 114 18.23 -5.88 -13.61
C ALA A 114 19.30 -6.71 -14.34
N PHE A 115 18.87 -7.62 -15.22
CA PHE A 115 19.73 -8.50 -16.00
C PHE A 115 20.07 -7.97 -17.40
N TRP A 116 19.62 -6.77 -17.75
CA TRP A 116 19.71 -6.21 -19.10
C TRP A 116 19.16 -7.15 -20.18
N ALA A 117 18.21 -8.00 -19.81
CA ALA A 117 17.67 -9.05 -20.66
C ALA A 117 16.63 -8.45 -21.62
N LEU A 118 16.68 -8.87 -22.89
CA LEU A 118 15.70 -8.51 -23.92
C LEU A 118 15.53 -7.00 -24.19
N HIS A 119 16.48 -6.16 -23.77
CA HIS A 119 16.40 -4.71 -23.98
C HIS A 119 16.19 -4.36 -25.46
N GLY A 120 15.33 -3.38 -25.71
CA GLY A 120 14.98 -2.92 -27.06
C GLY A 120 14.06 -3.86 -27.85
N THR A 121 13.69 -5.02 -27.29
CA THR A 121 12.70 -5.91 -27.93
C THR A 121 11.27 -5.50 -27.58
N VAL A 122 10.32 -5.92 -28.42
CA VAL A 122 8.87 -5.71 -28.17
C VAL A 122 8.43 -6.36 -26.85
N ILE A 123 8.99 -7.52 -26.50
CA ILE A 123 8.66 -8.23 -25.26
C ILE A 123 9.04 -7.37 -24.04
N TRP A 124 10.25 -6.80 -24.05
CA TRP A 124 10.68 -5.90 -22.99
C TRP A 124 9.78 -4.67 -22.89
N MET A 125 9.47 -4.01 -24.02
CA MET A 125 8.58 -2.82 -24.03
C MET A 125 7.17 -3.11 -23.47
N VAL A 126 6.63 -4.30 -23.72
CA VAL A 126 5.31 -4.71 -23.19
C VAL A 126 5.35 -4.82 -21.66
N PHE A 127 6.39 -5.43 -21.09
CA PHE A 127 6.54 -5.51 -19.64
C PHE A 127 6.89 -4.15 -19.03
N ASP A 128 7.73 -3.37 -19.67
CA ASP A 128 8.11 -2.02 -19.23
C ASP A 128 6.89 -1.09 -19.12
N SER A 129 5.97 -1.19 -20.08
CA SER A 129 4.69 -0.47 -20.04
C SER A 129 3.81 -0.80 -18.83
N CYS A 130 4.00 -1.97 -18.19
CA CYS A 130 3.26 -2.32 -16.98
C CYS A 130 3.66 -1.45 -15.79
N TRP A 131 4.87 -0.88 -15.78
CA TRP A 131 5.32 -0.01 -14.69
C TRP A 131 4.48 1.29 -14.58
N PRO A 132 4.42 2.17 -15.60
CA PRO A 132 3.58 3.37 -15.53
C PRO A 132 2.09 3.02 -15.41
N LEU A 133 1.65 1.93 -16.05
CA LEU A 133 0.26 1.47 -15.93
C LEU A 133 -0.08 1.09 -14.47
N SER A 134 0.85 0.44 -13.76
CA SER A 134 0.66 0.10 -12.35
C SER A 134 0.52 1.38 -11.51
N MET A 135 1.29 2.43 -11.80
CA MET A 135 1.22 3.69 -11.06
C MET A 135 -0.11 4.42 -11.29
N VAL A 136 -0.63 4.39 -12.52
CA VAL A 136 -1.98 4.91 -12.83
C VAL A 136 -3.06 4.11 -12.08
N GLY A 137 -2.95 2.79 -12.08
CA GLY A 137 -3.89 1.93 -11.36
C GLY A 137 -3.85 2.15 -9.85
N MET A 138 -2.67 2.32 -9.25
CA MET A 138 -2.52 2.74 -7.84
C MET A 138 -3.21 4.08 -7.61
N ALA A 139 -2.97 5.11 -8.44
CA ALA A 139 -3.62 6.41 -8.26
C ALA A 139 -5.16 6.30 -8.26
N ALA A 140 -5.73 5.49 -9.17
CA ALA A 140 -7.16 5.23 -9.21
C ALA A 140 -7.67 4.52 -7.93
N ILE A 141 -6.91 3.57 -7.40
CA ILE A 141 -7.20 2.91 -6.12
C ILE A 141 -7.20 3.94 -4.98
N GLY A 142 -6.19 4.79 -4.89
CA GLY A 142 -6.07 5.84 -3.88
C GLY A 142 -7.27 6.79 -3.89
N ILE A 143 -7.71 7.22 -5.07
CA ILE A 143 -8.91 8.05 -5.25
C ILE A 143 -10.12 7.32 -4.69
N ARG A 144 -10.27 6.04 -5.05
CA ARG A 144 -11.41 5.23 -4.60
C ARG A 144 -11.40 4.98 -3.10
N ILE A 145 -10.24 4.85 -2.45
CA ILE A 145 -10.09 4.74 -0.98
C ILE A 145 -10.57 6.02 -0.29
N VAL A 146 -10.20 7.19 -0.82
CA VAL A 146 -10.67 8.48 -0.29
C VAL A 146 -12.19 8.58 -0.37
N ILE A 147 -12.78 8.21 -1.52
CA ILE A 147 -14.24 8.21 -1.74
C ILE A 147 -14.94 7.19 -0.85
N ALA A 148 -14.38 5.98 -0.70
CA ALA A 148 -14.95 4.93 0.16
C ALA A 148 -14.97 5.34 1.63
N GLY A 149 -13.96 6.10 2.07
CA GLY A 149 -13.87 6.64 3.41
C GLY A 149 -13.72 5.59 4.52
N ARG A 150 -13.36 4.34 4.19
CA ARG A 150 -13.24 3.22 5.14
C ARG A 150 -12.02 3.35 6.05
N TRP A 151 -10.96 3.97 5.58
CA TRP A 151 -9.80 4.33 6.39
C TRP A 151 -9.99 5.70 7.04
N SER A 152 -9.28 5.93 8.15
CA SER A 152 -9.30 7.21 8.85
C SER A 152 -8.88 8.36 7.92
N ARG A 153 -9.41 9.57 8.16
CA ARG A 153 -9.19 10.74 7.29
C ARG A 153 -7.71 10.97 6.95
N PRO A 154 -6.77 11.02 7.91
CA PRO A 154 -5.36 11.21 7.58
C PRO A 154 -4.79 10.08 6.72
N LEU A 155 -5.13 8.83 7.04
CA LEU A 155 -4.54 7.67 6.37
C LEU A 155 -5.01 7.55 4.91
N ARG A 156 -6.30 7.78 4.63
CA ARG A 156 -6.81 7.70 3.25
C ARG A 156 -6.24 8.78 2.33
N TRP A 157 -6.08 10.01 2.83
CA TRP A 157 -5.47 11.09 2.05
C TRP A 157 -3.98 10.86 1.82
N GLN A 158 -3.27 10.37 2.84
CA GLN A 158 -1.88 9.97 2.69
C GLN A 158 -1.72 8.82 1.68
N THR A 159 -2.64 7.87 1.68
CA THR A 159 -2.64 6.76 0.71
C THR A 159 -2.81 7.26 -0.71
N LEU A 160 -3.79 8.16 -0.94
CA LEU A 160 -3.94 8.83 -2.24
C LEU A 160 -2.66 9.56 -2.64
N PHE A 161 -2.07 10.36 -1.73
CA PHE A 161 -0.85 11.08 -2.03
C PHE A 161 0.29 10.12 -2.40
N ALA A 162 0.53 9.06 -1.63
CA ALA A 162 1.55 8.05 -1.93
C ALA A 162 1.33 7.39 -3.30
N GLN A 163 0.10 7.00 -3.60
CA GLN A 163 -0.26 6.32 -4.84
C GLN A 163 -0.35 7.24 -6.06
N SER A 164 -0.28 8.55 -5.86
CA SER A 164 -0.34 9.56 -6.94
C SER A 164 1.00 9.84 -7.61
N TRP A 165 2.04 9.01 -7.40
CA TRP A 165 3.41 9.24 -7.90
C TRP A 165 3.45 9.72 -9.35
N VAL A 166 2.73 9.05 -10.25
CA VAL A 166 2.71 9.37 -11.69
C VAL A 166 2.23 10.79 -11.98
N LEU A 167 1.31 11.32 -11.18
CA LEU A 167 0.76 12.68 -11.32
C LEU A 167 1.75 13.76 -10.88
N TRP A 168 2.75 13.40 -10.06
CA TRP A 168 3.79 14.32 -9.61
C TRP A 168 5.06 14.14 -10.42
N ALA A 169 5.55 12.92 -10.54
CA ALA A 169 6.85 12.63 -11.12
C ALA A 169 6.92 12.97 -12.61
N ILE A 170 5.87 12.70 -13.40
CA ILE A 170 5.87 13.03 -14.83
C ILE A 170 5.95 14.55 -15.02
N PRO A 171 5.06 15.38 -14.44
CA PRO A 171 5.20 16.83 -14.57
C PRO A 171 6.53 17.37 -14.05
N LEU A 172 7.03 16.85 -12.93
CA LEU A 172 8.30 17.31 -12.36
C LEU A 172 9.49 16.93 -13.25
N SER A 173 9.43 15.80 -13.98
CA SER A 173 10.47 15.39 -14.93
C SER A 173 10.66 16.35 -16.10
N ALA A 174 9.65 17.18 -16.43
CA ALA A 174 9.78 18.22 -17.44
C ALA A 174 10.74 19.36 -17.02
N VAL A 175 11.10 19.43 -15.74
CA VAL A 175 12.06 20.41 -15.21
C VAL A 175 13.30 19.68 -14.70
N PRO A 176 14.46 19.74 -15.39
CA PRO A 176 15.58 18.81 -15.20
C PRO A 176 16.05 18.60 -13.75
N MET A 177 16.29 19.69 -13.00
CA MET A 177 16.75 19.60 -11.60
C MET A 177 15.64 19.16 -10.63
N ILE A 178 14.38 19.47 -10.96
CA ILE A 178 13.23 19.17 -10.12
C ILE A 178 12.76 17.73 -10.35
N GLY A 179 12.91 17.18 -11.56
CA GLY A 179 12.52 15.81 -11.89
C GLY A 179 13.25 14.78 -11.05
N MET A 180 14.57 14.93 -10.94
CA MET A 180 15.42 14.00 -10.21
C MET A 180 15.13 13.99 -8.71
N VAL A 181 15.01 15.18 -8.10
CA VAL A 181 14.76 15.30 -6.65
C VAL A 181 13.28 15.10 -6.31
N GLY A 182 12.38 15.54 -7.19
CA GLY A 182 10.93 15.54 -6.98
C GLY A 182 10.34 14.14 -6.91
N GLY A 183 10.77 13.23 -7.79
CA GLY A 183 10.34 11.83 -7.75
C GLY A 183 10.73 11.15 -6.44
N LEU A 184 11.97 11.37 -5.97
CA LEU A 184 12.45 10.86 -4.68
C LEU A 184 11.65 11.44 -3.51
N LEU A 185 11.49 12.77 -3.47
CA LEU A 185 10.77 13.45 -2.41
C LEU A 185 9.32 12.96 -2.33
N GLN A 186 8.64 12.79 -3.47
CA GLN A 186 7.27 12.28 -3.48
C GLN A 186 7.23 10.84 -2.93
N ILE A 187 8.15 9.95 -3.31
CA ILE A 187 8.17 8.57 -2.80
C ILE A 187 8.37 8.54 -1.29
N LEU A 188 9.33 9.33 -0.78
CA LEU A 188 9.62 9.42 0.66
C LEU A 188 8.45 10.04 1.44
N LEU A 189 7.92 11.18 0.99
CA LEU A 189 6.79 11.84 1.62
C LEU A 189 5.48 11.07 1.45
N GLY A 190 5.37 10.27 0.40
CA GLY A 190 4.23 9.42 0.10
C GLY A 190 4.28 8.13 0.90
N TYR A 191 5.07 7.16 0.42
CA TYR A 191 5.12 5.82 0.99
C TYR A 191 5.89 5.76 2.31
N GLY A 192 6.93 6.58 2.51
CA GLY A 192 7.65 6.64 3.78
C GLY A 192 6.76 7.13 4.92
N VAL A 193 6.07 8.26 4.73
CA VAL A 193 5.11 8.78 5.74
C VAL A 193 3.93 7.83 5.91
N LEU A 194 3.38 7.26 4.83
CA LEU A 194 2.32 6.26 4.93
C LEU A 194 2.75 5.06 5.77
N GLY A 195 3.97 4.56 5.57
CA GLY A 195 4.53 3.46 6.34
C GLY A 195 4.66 3.80 7.83
N LEU A 196 5.12 5.01 8.15
CA LEU A 196 5.17 5.49 9.53
C LEU A 196 3.79 5.61 10.16
N MET A 197 2.78 6.07 9.42
CA MET A 197 1.39 6.12 9.88
C MET A 197 0.84 4.73 10.15
N LEU A 198 1.05 3.76 9.25
CA LEU A 198 0.65 2.37 9.43
C LEU A 198 1.33 1.73 10.64
N PHE A 199 2.61 2.05 10.87
CA PHE A 199 3.34 1.61 12.06
C PHE A 199 2.71 2.15 13.35
N ARG A 200 2.42 3.46 13.39
CA ARG A 200 1.83 4.12 14.56
C ARG A 200 0.40 3.65 14.86
N VAL A 201 -0.43 3.50 13.83
CA VAL A 201 -1.80 2.99 13.94
C VAL A 201 -1.80 1.56 14.50
N GLY A 202 -0.88 0.72 13.99
CA GLY A 202 -0.64 -0.63 14.46
C GLY A 202 -1.72 -1.66 14.13
N ARG A 203 -3.00 -1.26 14.05
CA ARG A 203 -4.13 -2.10 13.66
C ARG A 203 -5.20 -1.32 12.90
N LEU A 204 -5.74 -1.91 11.83
CA LEU A 204 -6.88 -1.35 11.08
C LEU A 204 -8.13 -2.23 11.23
N PRO A 205 -9.34 -1.64 11.29
CA PRO A 205 -10.57 -2.41 11.35
C PRO A 205 -10.80 -3.17 10.04
N ILE A 206 -11.28 -4.40 10.15
CA ILE A 206 -11.86 -5.15 9.03
C ILE A 206 -13.35 -4.83 9.01
N THR A 207 -13.80 -4.14 7.96
CA THR A 207 -15.24 -3.90 7.80
C THR A 207 -15.86 -5.16 7.18
N PRO A 208 -16.91 -5.76 7.76
CA PRO A 208 -17.61 -6.86 7.12
C PRO A 208 -18.12 -6.44 5.73
N ALA A 209 -18.03 -7.35 4.78
CA ALA A 209 -18.29 -7.12 3.35
C ALA A 209 -19.75 -6.79 3.05
#